data_AF-A0A847NV90-F1
#
_entry.id   AF-A0A847NV90-F1
#
_cell.length_a   1.000
_cell.length_b   1.000
_cell.length_c   1.000
_cell.angle_alpha   90.00
_cell.angle_beta   90.00
_cell.angle_gamma   90.00
#
_symmetry.space_group_name_H-M   'P 1'
#
loop_
_entity.id
_entity.type
_entity.pdbx_description
1 polymer ?
#
loop_
_entity_poly.entity_id
_entity_poly.type
_entity_poly.pdbx_seq_one_letter_code
_entity_poly.pdbx_strand_id
1 'polypeptide(L)'
;MIKNNKGMTLVEIIVGVTLISVILIFLISVLITVRNEDERSRITSTLLMNQANITKEIENDFIDLGLVEIASCNDGATLPDHKDTVLSIIPASSSLRTGVGHCLKLIYNSLNTPENVGYLLYYSYGYSDTETVNVVGYRRGSKRYLRETPLLYDDFGTYKQNCGTNFCSLRIDLPILNEDGEDFGLHLSYVYSKDINFQITNLTNDTKYHFKLQN
;
A
#
# COMPACT_ATOMS: atom_id res chain seq x y z
N MET A 1 -35.74 -11.02 71.87
CA MET A 1 -34.75 -10.86 70.79
C MET A 1 -35.44 -11.25 69.49
N ILE A 2 -35.91 -10.28 68.70
CA ILE A 2 -36.71 -10.55 67.50
C ILE A 2 -35.74 -10.93 66.37
N LYS A 3 -35.81 -12.18 65.91
CA LYS A 3 -34.97 -12.70 64.83
C LYS A 3 -35.66 -12.37 63.50
N ASN A 4 -35.18 -11.31 62.84
CA ASN A 4 -35.69 -10.81 61.56
C ASN A 4 -35.21 -11.72 60.41
N ASN A 5 -35.94 -12.80 60.14
CA ASN A 5 -35.70 -13.65 58.96
C ASN A 5 -36.50 -13.10 57.77
N LYS A 6 -35.98 -12.09 57.08
CA LYS A 6 -36.50 -11.71 55.75
C LYS A 6 -35.94 -12.70 54.72
N GLY A 7 -36.72 -13.72 54.38
CA GLY A 7 -36.42 -14.60 53.24
C GLY A 7 -36.49 -13.80 51.95
N MET A 8 -35.47 -13.92 51.10
CA MET A 8 -35.41 -13.27 49.78
C MET A 8 -36.64 -13.67 48.96
N THR A 9 -37.34 -12.69 48.37
CA THR A 9 -38.56 -12.99 47.62
C THR A 9 -38.23 -13.49 46.21
N LEU A 10 -39.03 -14.40 45.66
CA LEU A 10 -38.82 -14.96 44.31
C LEU A 10 -38.77 -13.85 43.23
N VAL A 11 -39.51 -12.75 43.44
CA VAL A 11 -39.50 -11.57 42.58
C VAL A 11 -38.15 -10.85 42.63
N GLU A 12 -37.57 -10.68 43.82
CA GLU A 12 -36.23 -10.10 44.00
C GLU A 12 -35.15 -10.90 43.27
N ILE A 13 -35.27 -12.24 43.30
CA ILE A 13 -34.36 -13.14 42.60
C ILE A 13 -34.50 -12.95 41.09
N ILE A 14 -35.73 -12.92 40.56
CA ILE A 14 -35.97 -12.73 39.12
C ILE A 14 -35.44 -11.39 38.65
N VAL A 15 -35.72 -10.30 39.38
CA VAL A 15 -35.22 -8.94 39.05
C VAL A 15 -33.70 -8.87 39.13
N GLY A 16 -33.09 -9.54 40.12
CA GLY A 16 -31.64 -9.62 40.23
C GLY A 16 -30.99 -10.34 39.04
N VAL A 17 -31.52 -11.50 38.65
CA VAL A 17 -31.01 -12.28 37.52
C VAL A 17 -31.19 -11.54 36.20
N THR A 18 -32.35 -10.89 35.98
CA THR A 18 -32.57 -10.11 34.75
C THR A 18 -31.64 -8.92 34.65
N LEU A 19 -31.43 -8.19 35.76
CA LEU A 19 -30.53 -7.05 35.80
C LEU A 19 -29.08 -7.45 35.54
N ILE A 20 -28.61 -8.55 36.16
CA ILE A 20 -27.28 -9.10 35.88
C ILE A 20 -27.14 -9.51 34.41
N SER A 21 -28.16 -10.16 33.84
CA SER A 21 -28.13 -10.61 32.43
C SER A 21 -28.01 -9.43 31.46
N VAL A 22 -28.76 -8.34 31.68
CA VAL A 22 -28.67 -7.13 30.87
C VAL A 22 -27.28 -6.49 30.96
N ILE A 23 -26.71 -6.43 32.17
CA ILE A 23 -25.35 -5.91 32.37
C ILE A 23 -24.33 -6.78 31.63
N LEU A 24 -24.43 -8.10 31.71
CA LEU A 24 -23.51 -9.01 31.02
C LEU A 24 -23.56 -8.85 29.50
N ILE A 25 -24.75 -8.73 28.91
CA ILE A 25 -24.90 -8.48 27.47
C ILE A 25 -24.19 -7.18 27.09
N PHE A 26 -24.41 -6.10 27.85
CA PHE A 26 -23.76 -4.82 27.61
C PHE A 26 -22.23 -4.92 27.72
N LEU A 27 -21.71 -5.59 28.75
CA LEU A 27 -20.28 -5.79 28.93
C LEU A 27 -19.65 -6.59 27.79
N ILE A 28 -20.33 -7.63 27.29
CA ILE A 28 -19.87 -8.42 26.14
C ILE A 28 -19.85 -7.55 24.88
N SER A 29 -20.89 -6.74 24.63
CA SER A 29 -20.93 -5.82 23.50
C SER A 29 -19.77 -4.83 23.54
N VAL A 30 -19.50 -4.22 24.70
CA VAL A 30 -18.35 -3.31 24.87
C VAL A 30 -17.02 -4.01 24.62
N LEU A 31 -16.85 -5.24 25.13
CA LEU A 31 -15.62 -6.01 24.93
C LEU A 31 -15.38 -6.32 23.44
N ILE A 32 -16.42 -6.70 22.71
CA ILE A 32 -16.34 -6.95 21.26
C ILE A 32 -15.94 -5.67 20.54
N THR A 33 -16.57 -4.53 20.85
CA THR A 33 -16.24 -3.25 20.24
C THR A 33 -14.79 -2.85 20.50
N VAL A 34 -14.32 -2.92 21.75
CA VAL A 34 -12.94 -2.58 22.11
C VAL A 34 -11.94 -3.46 21.37
N ARG A 35 -12.22 -4.76 21.26
CA ARG A 35 -11.37 -5.70 20.52
C ARG A 35 -11.31 -5.36 19.02
N ASN A 36 -12.44 -5.06 18.41
CA ASN A 36 -12.49 -4.71 16.99
C ASN A 36 -11.73 -3.42 16.71
N GLU A 37 -11.85 -2.41 17.58
CA GLU A 37 -11.09 -1.16 17.48
C GLU A 37 -9.57 -1.38 17.66
N ASP A 38 -9.16 -2.25 18.59
CA ASP A 38 -7.75 -2.60 18.78
C ASP A 38 -7.17 -3.32 17.55
N GLU A 39 -7.89 -4.30 17.01
CA GLU A 39 -7.48 -5.01 15.79
C GLU A 39 -7.38 -4.07 14.59
N ARG A 40 -8.36 -3.16 14.41
CA ARG A 40 -8.35 -2.14 13.37
C ARG A 40 -7.15 -1.20 13.51
N SER A 41 -6.94 -0.65 14.71
CA SER A 41 -5.81 0.23 15.02
C SER A 41 -4.45 -0.42 14.72
N ARG A 42 -4.30 -1.70 15.05
CA ARG A 42 -3.07 -2.46 14.75
C ARG A 42 -2.82 -2.63 13.26
N ILE A 43 -3.87 -2.94 12.49
CA ILE A 43 -3.78 -3.07 11.03
C ILE A 43 -3.39 -1.73 10.41
N THR A 44 -4.10 -0.65 10.76
CA THR A 44 -3.83 0.72 10.30
C THR A 44 -2.39 1.14 10.61
N SER A 45 -1.93 0.91 11.85
CA SER A 45 -0.56 1.23 12.27
C SER A 45 0.49 0.46 11.45
N THR A 46 0.23 -0.80 11.14
CA THR A 46 1.12 -1.64 10.33
C THR A 46 1.17 -1.14 8.89
N LEU A 47 0.03 -0.79 8.30
CA LEU A 47 -0.06 -0.23 6.95
C LEU A 47 0.72 1.08 6.83
N LEU A 48 0.54 2.01 7.79
CA LEU A 48 1.26 3.29 7.85
C LEU A 48 2.77 3.10 8.02
N MET A 49 3.18 2.18 8.88
CA MET A 49 4.60 1.90 9.09
C MET A 49 5.25 1.32 7.81
N ASN A 50 4.56 0.40 7.13
CA ASN A 50 5.05 -0.15 5.87
C ASN A 50 5.06 0.90 4.74
N GLN A 51 4.07 1.79 4.70
CA GLN A 51 4.05 2.94 3.79
C GLN A 51 5.28 3.82 3.99
N ALA A 52 5.53 4.22 5.24
CA ALA A 52 6.66 5.07 5.60
C ALA A 52 8.00 4.43 5.25
N ASN A 53 8.15 3.12 5.49
CA ASN A 53 9.37 2.40 5.14
C ASN A 53 9.62 2.38 3.63
N ILE A 54 8.61 2.05 2.82
CA ILE A 54 8.76 2.00 1.36
C ILE A 54 9.03 3.41 0.81
N THR A 55 8.26 4.41 1.22
CA THR A 55 8.43 5.80 0.80
C THR A 55 9.84 6.30 1.14
N LYS A 56 10.29 6.08 2.38
CA LYS A 56 11.62 6.48 2.83
C LYS A 56 12.73 5.87 1.98
N GLU A 57 12.64 4.59 1.66
CA GLU A 57 13.66 3.91 0.85
C GLU A 57 13.71 4.47 -0.59
N ILE A 58 12.55 4.75 -1.19
CA ILE A 58 12.50 5.36 -2.53
C ILE A 58 13.03 6.79 -2.51
N GLU A 59 12.65 7.59 -1.51
CA GLU A 59 13.10 8.98 -1.39
C GLU A 59 14.60 9.08 -1.07
N ASN A 60 15.13 8.18 -0.24
CA ASN A 60 16.57 8.06 -0.04
C ASN A 60 17.27 7.75 -1.37
N ASP A 61 16.74 6.81 -2.17
CA ASP A 61 17.31 6.51 -3.48
C ASP A 61 17.19 7.72 -4.44
N PHE A 62 16.13 8.53 -4.39
CA PHE A 62 16.03 9.78 -5.16
C PHE A 62 17.12 10.79 -4.79
N ILE A 63 17.41 10.93 -3.49
CA ILE A 63 18.40 11.88 -2.97
C ILE A 63 19.82 11.39 -3.22
N ASP A 64 20.12 10.15 -2.84
CA ASP A 64 21.47 9.59 -2.85
C ASP A 64 21.93 9.24 -4.26
N LEU A 65 21.02 8.73 -5.09
CA LEU A 65 21.35 8.22 -6.42
C LEU A 65 20.99 9.22 -7.52
N GLY A 66 20.10 10.18 -7.26
CA GLY A 66 19.62 11.14 -8.24
C GLY A 66 18.73 10.49 -9.29
N LEU A 67 17.42 10.73 -9.21
CA LEU A 67 16.49 10.26 -10.23
C LEU A 67 16.66 11.08 -11.51
N VAL A 68 16.86 10.39 -12.64
CA VAL A 68 17.10 11.00 -13.96
C VAL A 68 16.00 10.70 -14.96
N GLU A 69 15.29 9.58 -14.82
CA GLU A 69 14.20 9.23 -15.72
C GLU A 69 13.14 8.40 -15.01
N ILE A 70 11.88 8.61 -15.39
CA ILE A 70 10.79 7.69 -15.11
C ILE A 70 10.25 7.13 -16.42
N ALA A 71 10.01 5.82 -16.43
CA ALA A 71 9.56 5.11 -17.62
C ALA A 71 8.51 4.05 -17.29
N SER A 72 7.75 3.65 -18.30
CA SER A 72 6.87 2.48 -18.19
C SER A 72 7.70 1.20 -18.11
N CYS A 73 7.15 0.20 -17.45
CA CYS A 73 7.67 -1.15 -17.51
C CYS A 73 7.32 -1.81 -18.85
N ASN A 74 8.17 -2.73 -19.34
CA ASN A 74 7.97 -3.36 -20.65
C ASN A 74 7.15 -4.64 -20.50
N ASP A 75 6.14 -4.84 -21.36
CA ASP A 75 5.28 -6.03 -21.33
C ASP A 75 5.33 -6.90 -22.61
N GLY A 76 6.48 -6.87 -23.28
CA GLY A 76 6.74 -7.71 -24.46
C GLY A 76 7.02 -9.16 -24.08
N ALA A 77 6.05 -10.06 -24.31
CA ALA A 77 6.17 -11.51 -24.14
C ALA A 77 7.15 -12.22 -25.12
N THR A 78 7.99 -11.49 -25.86
CA THR A 78 8.83 -12.05 -26.93
C THR A 78 10.28 -11.56 -26.95
N LEU A 79 10.72 -10.76 -25.97
CA LEU A 79 12.12 -10.35 -25.87
C LEU A 79 12.86 -11.17 -24.79
N PRO A 80 14.06 -11.70 -25.07
CA PRO A 80 14.80 -12.58 -24.15
C PRO A 80 15.27 -11.91 -22.84
N ASP A 81 15.02 -10.62 -22.63
CA ASP A 81 15.53 -9.82 -21.51
C ASP A 81 14.40 -9.25 -20.63
N HIS A 82 13.38 -10.08 -20.31
CA HIS A 82 12.15 -9.77 -19.57
C HIS A 82 12.28 -9.08 -18.19
N LYS A 83 13.45 -8.56 -17.80
CA LYS A 83 13.79 -7.95 -16.50
C LYS A 83 12.91 -6.78 -16.07
N ASP A 84 12.20 -6.17 -17.02
CA ASP A 84 11.32 -5.02 -16.78
C ASP A 84 9.83 -5.40 -16.67
N THR A 85 9.46 -6.68 -16.78
CA THR A 85 8.05 -7.13 -16.64
C THR A 85 7.69 -7.33 -15.17
N VAL A 86 6.45 -7.04 -14.76
CA VAL A 86 5.98 -7.32 -13.39
C VAL A 86 6.19 -8.80 -13.02
N LEU A 87 5.93 -9.73 -13.94
CA LEU A 87 6.16 -11.17 -13.76
C LEU A 87 7.62 -11.52 -13.40
N SER A 88 8.60 -10.90 -14.06
CA SER A 88 10.02 -11.14 -13.75
C SER A 88 10.46 -10.53 -12.43
N ILE A 89 9.71 -9.53 -11.97
CA ILE A 89 10.05 -8.77 -10.78
C ILE A 89 9.46 -9.44 -9.52
N ILE A 90 8.35 -10.15 -9.68
CA ILE A 90 7.66 -10.95 -8.67
C ILE A 90 8.36 -12.31 -8.44
N PRO A 91 8.35 -12.85 -7.21
CA PRO A 91 8.93 -14.16 -6.88
C PRO A 91 8.18 -15.30 -7.56
N ALA A 92 8.93 -16.30 -8.01
CA ALA A 92 8.42 -17.43 -8.80
C ALA A 92 7.34 -18.29 -8.11
N SER A 93 7.13 -18.14 -6.80
CA SER A 93 6.15 -18.91 -6.03
C SER A 93 4.70 -18.42 -6.15
N SER A 94 4.45 -17.26 -6.76
CA SER A 94 3.09 -16.71 -6.91
C SER A 94 2.57 -16.89 -8.33
N SER A 95 1.38 -17.48 -8.47
CA SER A 95 0.64 -17.52 -9.73
C SER A 95 -0.15 -16.21 -9.90
N LEU A 96 0.31 -15.35 -10.82
CA LEU A 96 -0.47 -14.19 -11.23
C LEU A 96 -1.74 -14.68 -11.93
N ARG A 97 -2.89 -14.52 -11.27
CA ARG A 97 -4.20 -14.83 -11.85
C ARG A 97 -4.63 -13.70 -12.78
N THR A 98 -3.94 -13.52 -13.92
CA THR A 98 -4.34 -12.66 -15.05
C THR A 98 -4.83 -11.23 -14.71
N GLY A 99 -4.51 -10.70 -13.53
CA GLY A 99 -5.12 -9.48 -12.99
C GLY A 99 -4.07 -8.43 -12.68
N VAL A 100 -3.92 -7.49 -13.60
CA VAL A 100 -3.48 -6.11 -13.38
C VAL A 100 -2.25 -5.95 -12.46
N GLY A 101 -1.07 -6.12 -13.05
CA GLY A 101 0.16 -5.58 -12.48
C GLY A 101 0.38 -4.17 -13.00
N HIS A 102 0.83 -3.24 -12.15
CA HIS A 102 1.33 -1.93 -12.54
C HIS A 102 2.78 -1.80 -12.10
N CYS A 103 3.55 -1.10 -12.91
CA CYS A 103 4.97 -0.94 -12.67
C CYS A 103 5.45 0.40 -13.24
N LEU A 104 6.17 1.15 -12.41
CA LEU A 104 6.89 2.34 -12.79
C LEU A 104 8.38 2.08 -12.64
N LYS A 105 9.09 2.22 -13.75
CA LYS A 105 10.54 2.11 -13.81
C LYS A 105 11.15 3.45 -13.41
N LEU A 106 12.00 3.42 -12.39
CA LEU A 106 12.74 4.55 -11.85
C LEU A 106 14.20 4.37 -12.25
N ILE A 107 14.72 5.28 -13.06
CA ILE A 107 16.10 5.23 -13.54
C ILE A 107 16.90 6.32 -12.84
N TYR A 108 17.95 5.89 -12.16
CA TYR A 108 18.86 6.71 -11.37
C TYR A 108 20.15 7.00 -12.14
N ASN A 109 20.93 7.96 -11.66
CA ASN A 109 22.23 8.29 -12.22
C ASN A 109 23.19 7.09 -12.10
N SER A 110 23.61 6.54 -13.24
CA SER A 110 24.53 5.39 -13.31
C SER A 110 25.93 5.68 -12.75
N LEU A 111 26.29 6.96 -12.60
CA LEU A 111 27.53 7.35 -11.94
C LEU A 111 27.51 7.08 -10.43
N ASN A 112 26.31 7.06 -9.82
CA ASN A 112 26.15 6.90 -8.38
C ASN A 112 25.95 5.43 -7.98
N THR A 113 25.48 4.57 -8.89
CA THR A 113 25.32 3.14 -8.63
C THR A 113 25.29 2.33 -9.94
N PRO A 114 25.89 1.12 -9.97
CA PRO A 114 25.71 0.20 -11.10
C PRO A 114 24.29 -0.40 -11.13
N GLU A 115 23.61 -0.49 -9.98
CA GLU A 115 22.20 -0.90 -9.87
C GLU A 115 21.30 0.34 -9.93
N ASN A 116 21.30 1.01 -11.08
CA ASN A 116 20.63 2.30 -11.27
C ASN A 116 19.17 2.20 -11.72
N VAL A 117 18.54 1.04 -11.56
CA VAL A 117 17.15 0.81 -11.96
C VAL A 117 16.37 0.28 -10.77
N GLY A 118 15.34 1.03 -10.38
CA GLY A 118 14.34 0.63 -9.41
C GLY A 118 12.97 0.45 -10.07
N TYR A 119 12.12 -0.32 -9.42
CA TYR A 119 10.75 -0.59 -9.88
C TYR A 119 9.80 -0.37 -8.72
N LEU A 120 8.89 0.58 -8.89
CA LEU A 120 7.70 0.72 -8.06
C LEU A 120 6.63 -0.19 -8.65
N LEU A 121 6.09 -1.08 -7.83
CA LEU A 121 5.26 -2.19 -8.24
C LEU A 121 3.94 -2.16 -7.50
N TYR A 122 2.89 -2.54 -8.20
CA TYR A 122 1.60 -2.85 -7.65
C TYR A 122 1.05 -4.07 -8.39
N TYR A 123 0.61 -5.13 -7.72
CA TYR A 123 0.09 -6.31 -8.42
C TYR A 123 -0.84 -7.13 -7.52
N SER A 124 -1.68 -7.93 -8.16
CA SER A 124 -2.58 -8.85 -7.48
C SER A 124 -2.28 -10.29 -7.87
N TYR A 125 -2.26 -11.21 -6.91
CA TYR A 125 -2.08 -12.64 -7.17
C TYR A 125 -3.15 -13.47 -6.47
N GLY A 126 -3.47 -14.62 -7.06
CA GLY A 126 -4.42 -15.55 -6.45
C GLY A 126 -3.73 -16.36 -5.37
N TYR A 127 -4.19 -16.25 -4.13
CA TYR A 127 -3.73 -17.09 -3.03
C TYR A 127 -4.51 -18.40 -2.96
N SER A 128 -5.81 -18.37 -3.31
CA SER A 128 -6.67 -19.55 -3.44
C SER A 128 -7.63 -19.39 -4.64
N ASP A 129 -8.56 -20.33 -4.83
CA ASP A 129 -9.57 -20.22 -5.88
C ASP A 129 -10.51 -19.02 -5.68
N THR A 130 -10.60 -18.51 -4.46
CA THR A 130 -11.53 -17.43 -4.07
C THR A 130 -10.85 -16.19 -3.50
N GLU A 131 -9.56 -16.26 -3.14
CA GLU A 131 -8.84 -15.16 -2.50
C GLU A 131 -7.78 -14.56 -3.41
N THR A 132 -7.85 -13.23 -3.56
CA THR A 132 -6.85 -12.42 -4.25
C THR A 132 -6.15 -11.56 -3.22
N VAL A 133 -4.82 -11.55 -3.27
CA VAL A 133 -3.98 -10.71 -2.42
C VAL A 133 -3.40 -9.59 -3.26
N ASN A 134 -3.56 -8.35 -2.82
CA ASN A 134 -2.98 -7.18 -3.46
C ASN A 134 -1.66 -6.82 -2.77
N VAL A 135 -0.65 -6.48 -3.56
CA VAL A 135 0.69 -6.17 -3.07
C VAL A 135 1.20 -4.90 -3.72
N VAL A 136 1.79 -4.03 -2.90
CA VAL A 136 2.54 -2.86 -3.36
C VAL A 136 3.97 -2.94 -2.86
N GLY A 137 4.91 -2.39 -3.62
CA GLY A 137 6.23 -2.15 -3.08
C GLY A 137 7.27 -1.69 -4.07
N TYR A 138 8.52 -1.75 -3.64
CA TYR A 138 9.66 -1.24 -4.36
C TYR A 138 10.77 -2.28 -4.42
N ARG A 139 11.43 -2.38 -5.57
CA ARG A 139 12.61 -3.24 -5.77
C ARG A 139 13.69 -2.48 -6.50
N ARG A 140 14.93 -2.59 -6.03
CA ARG A 140 16.13 -2.12 -6.73
C ARG A 140 17.27 -3.11 -6.50
N GLY A 141 17.79 -3.67 -7.59
CA GLY A 141 18.79 -4.74 -7.51
C GLY A 141 18.32 -5.91 -6.64
N SER A 142 19.07 -6.17 -5.57
CA SER A 142 18.74 -7.18 -4.56
C SER A 142 17.79 -6.69 -3.45
N LYS A 143 17.64 -5.38 -3.26
CA LYS A 143 16.75 -4.79 -2.26
C LYS A 143 15.30 -4.90 -2.71
N ARG A 144 14.43 -5.32 -1.79
CA ARG A 144 13.01 -5.49 -2.03
C ARG A 144 12.21 -5.16 -0.77
N TYR A 145 11.25 -4.26 -0.91
CA TYR A 145 10.33 -3.85 0.14
C TYR A 145 8.90 -4.01 -0.38
N LEU A 146 8.19 -5.03 0.06
CA LEU A 146 6.81 -5.28 -0.34
C LEU A 146 5.89 -5.37 0.86
N ARG A 147 4.62 -5.03 0.66
CA ARG A 147 3.55 -5.20 1.64
C ARG A 147 2.24 -5.60 0.96
N GLU A 148 1.44 -6.36 1.70
CA GLU A 148 0.05 -6.60 1.34
C GLU A 148 -0.80 -5.34 1.59
N THR A 149 -1.89 -5.21 0.85
CA THR A 149 -2.74 -4.03 0.91
C THR A 149 -4.23 -4.35 0.71
N PRO A 150 -5.15 -3.66 1.40
CA PRO A 150 -6.57 -4.06 1.46
C PRO A 150 -7.31 -3.97 0.11
N LEU A 151 -7.12 -2.91 -0.68
CA LEU A 151 -7.87 -2.72 -1.94
C LEU A 151 -7.04 -2.12 -3.07
N LEU A 152 -7.53 -2.39 -4.29
CA LEU A 152 -7.27 -1.66 -5.52
C LEU A 152 -8.23 -0.47 -5.57
N TYR A 153 -7.73 0.77 -5.45
CA TYR A 153 -8.47 1.96 -5.82
C TYR A 153 -7.98 2.41 -7.20
N ASP A 154 -8.92 2.58 -8.15
CA ASP A 154 -8.73 2.98 -9.56
C ASP A 154 -7.37 2.62 -10.20
N ASP A 155 -7.38 1.58 -11.04
CA ASP A 155 -6.41 0.97 -12.00
C ASP A 155 -5.09 1.70 -12.44
N PHE A 156 -4.59 2.74 -11.78
CA PHE A 156 -3.39 3.48 -12.17
C PHE A 156 -2.88 4.43 -11.07
N GLY A 157 -1.57 4.52 -10.93
CA GLY A 157 -0.95 5.65 -10.25
C GLY A 157 -1.02 6.93 -11.10
N THR A 158 -0.70 8.07 -10.53
CA THR A 158 -0.57 9.34 -11.24
C THR A 158 0.80 9.97 -11.04
N TYR A 159 1.19 10.82 -11.96
CA TYR A 159 2.36 11.67 -11.80
C TYR A 159 2.06 13.11 -12.24
N LYS A 160 2.75 14.07 -11.63
CA LYS A 160 2.67 15.49 -11.97
C LYS A 160 4.06 16.10 -11.96
N GLN A 161 4.43 16.75 -13.06
CA GLN A 161 5.67 17.53 -13.15
C GLN A 161 5.32 19.01 -13.21
N ASN A 162 5.96 19.82 -12.38
CA ASN A 162 5.85 21.28 -12.41
C ASN A 162 7.26 21.89 -12.43
N CYS A 163 7.53 22.77 -13.38
CA CYS A 163 8.86 23.35 -13.58
C CYS A 163 8.82 24.87 -13.43
N GLY A 164 9.59 25.38 -12.46
CA GLY A 164 9.87 26.81 -12.28
C GLY A 164 11.03 27.27 -13.17
N THR A 165 11.78 28.31 -12.77
CA THR A 165 12.90 28.83 -13.58
C THR A 165 14.11 27.89 -13.55
N ASN A 166 14.55 27.48 -12.35
CA ASN A 166 15.78 26.70 -12.14
C ASN A 166 15.51 25.25 -11.68
N PHE A 167 14.35 25.00 -11.08
CA PHE A 167 14.00 23.73 -10.47
C PHE A 167 12.69 23.20 -11.03
N CYS A 168 12.56 21.87 -11.01
CA CYS A 168 11.32 21.17 -11.27
C CYS A 168 10.97 20.30 -10.06
N SER A 169 9.69 20.13 -9.81
CA SER A 169 9.14 19.16 -8.87
C SER A 169 8.41 18.07 -9.64
N LEU A 170 8.70 16.81 -9.32
CA LEU A 170 7.96 15.64 -9.72
C LEU A 170 7.20 15.12 -8.49
N ARG A 171 5.91 14.86 -8.67
CA ARG A 171 5.07 14.15 -7.72
C ARG A 171 4.60 12.86 -8.37
N ILE A 172 4.71 11.74 -7.65
CA ILE A 172 4.17 10.44 -8.06
C ILE A 172 3.22 10.00 -6.95
N ASP A 173 1.97 9.74 -7.29
CA ASP A 173 0.96 9.26 -6.36
C ASP A 173 0.48 7.87 -6.79
N LEU A 174 0.49 6.94 -5.86
CA LEU A 174 -0.09 5.62 -6.00
C LEU A 174 -1.05 5.44 -4.82
N PRO A 175 -2.29 5.97 -4.92
CA PRO A 175 -3.25 5.95 -3.81
C PRO A 175 -3.64 4.51 -3.50
N ILE A 176 -3.76 4.20 -2.20
CA ILE A 176 -4.28 2.91 -1.77
C ILE A 176 -5.24 3.12 -0.62
N LEU A 177 -6.52 3.06 -0.94
CA LEU A 177 -7.57 3.31 0.05
C LEU A 177 -7.97 2.02 0.76
N ASN A 178 -8.32 2.09 2.05
CA ASN A 178 -9.06 1.03 2.72
C ASN A 178 -10.57 1.13 2.43
N GLU A 179 -11.36 0.20 2.99
CA GLU A 179 -12.83 0.19 2.87
C GLU A 179 -13.49 1.48 3.40
N ASP A 180 -12.82 2.18 4.32
CA ASP A 180 -13.28 3.45 4.91
C ASP A 180 -12.86 4.68 4.10
N GLY A 181 -12.08 4.51 3.02
CA GLY A 181 -11.57 5.60 2.19
C GLY A 181 -10.31 6.30 2.73
N GLU A 182 -9.66 5.75 3.76
CA GLU A 182 -8.39 6.24 4.30
C GLU A 182 -7.23 5.84 3.36
N ASP A 183 -6.34 6.79 3.08
CA ASP A 183 -5.23 6.60 2.13
C ASP A 183 -3.95 6.10 2.81
N PHE A 184 -3.51 4.92 2.38
CA PHE A 184 -2.25 4.29 2.74
C PHE A 184 -1.30 4.17 1.55
N GLY A 185 -1.56 4.91 0.47
CA GLY A 185 -0.82 4.89 -0.79
C GLY A 185 0.62 5.38 -0.71
N LEU A 186 1.34 5.31 -1.82
CA LEU A 186 2.69 5.86 -1.91
C LEU A 186 2.62 7.24 -2.57
N HIS A 187 3.03 8.27 -1.83
CA HIS A 187 3.08 9.65 -2.32
C HIS A 187 4.53 10.10 -2.28
N LEU A 188 5.15 10.18 -3.45
CA LEU A 188 6.56 10.47 -3.60
C LEU A 188 6.72 11.87 -4.16
N SER A 189 7.68 12.61 -3.63
CA SER A 189 8.04 13.93 -4.14
C SER A 189 9.52 14.02 -4.40
N TYR A 190 9.88 14.58 -5.55
CA TYR A 190 11.27 14.77 -5.94
C TYR A 190 11.48 16.15 -6.55
N VAL A 191 12.51 16.87 -6.09
CA VAL A 191 12.88 18.18 -6.62
C VAL A 191 14.27 18.08 -7.24
N TYR A 192 14.40 18.56 -8.47
CA TYR A 192 15.65 18.49 -9.21
C TYR A 192 15.94 19.78 -9.97
N SER A 193 17.23 20.04 -10.23
CA SER A 193 17.67 21.12 -11.11
C SER A 193 17.30 20.79 -12.55
N LYS A 194 16.90 21.79 -13.33
CA LYS A 194 16.67 21.64 -14.77
C LYS A 194 17.88 21.13 -15.54
N ASP A 195 19.09 21.37 -15.03
CA ASP A 195 20.34 20.96 -15.67
C ASP A 195 20.51 19.43 -15.72
N ILE A 196 19.74 18.68 -14.93
CA ILE A 196 19.82 17.22 -14.82
C ILE A 196 19.17 16.51 -16.03
N ASN A 197 18.52 17.25 -16.94
CA ASN A 197 17.85 16.71 -18.13
C ASN A 197 16.90 15.54 -17.81
N PHE A 198 16.12 15.67 -16.74
CA PHE A 198 15.17 14.63 -16.32
C PHE A 198 14.17 14.29 -17.43
N GLN A 199 13.89 13.00 -17.62
CA GLN A 199 13.02 12.51 -18.69
C GLN A 199 11.80 11.73 -18.18
N ILE A 200 10.71 11.82 -18.94
CA ILE A 200 9.49 11.03 -18.75
C ILE A 200 9.23 10.30 -20.06
N THR A 201 9.38 8.97 -20.06
CA THR A 201 9.38 8.18 -21.31
C THR A 201 8.28 7.12 -21.30
N ASN A 202 7.49 7.05 -22.39
CA ASN A 202 6.55 5.96 -22.69
C ASN A 202 5.45 5.66 -21.65
N LEU A 203 5.11 6.58 -20.74
CA LEU A 203 4.06 6.35 -19.73
C LEU A 203 2.62 6.19 -20.29
N THR A 204 2.39 6.51 -21.57
CA THR A 204 1.04 6.60 -22.18
C THR A 204 0.62 5.44 -23.08
N ASN A 205 1.45 4.42 -23.32
CA ASN A 205 1.23 3.51 -24.47
C ASN A 205 0.80 2.04 -24.18
N ASP A 206 0.65 1.59 -22.93
CA ASP A 206 0.25 0.19 -22.66
C ASP A 206 -0.77 0.02 -21.51
N THR A 207 -1.97 -0.46 -21.86
CA THR A 207 -3.20 -0.53 -21.03
C THR A 207 -3.08 -1.27 -19.71
N LYS A 208 -1.94 -1.90 -19.44
CA LYS A 208 -1.72 -2.74 -18.26
C LYS A 208 -0.85 -2.08 -17.18
N TYR A 209 0.08 -1.16 -17.50
CA TYR A 209 1.07 -0.64 -16.52
C TYR A 209 1.15 0.90 -16.53
N HIS A 210 0.00 1.57 -16.35
CA HIS A 210 -0.05 3.02 -16.51
C HIS A 210 0.09 3.80 -15.21
N PHE A 211 0.95 4.81 -15.27
CA PHE A 211 0.82 6.01 -14.45
C PHE A 211 0.30 7.14 -15.35
N LYS A 212 -0.76 7.83 -14.93
CA LYS A 212 -1.37 8.91 -15.73
C LYS A 212 -0.85 10.29 -15.33
N LEU A 213 -0.78 11.21 -16.30
CA LEU A 213 -0.50 12.61 -16.02
C LEU A 213 -1.68 13.23 -15.25
N GLN A 214 -1.39 13.84 -14.10
CA GLN A 214 -2.36 14.64 -13.34
C GLN A 214 -2.22 16.11 -13.74
N ASN A 215 -3.25 16.63 -14.43
CA ASN A 215 -3.31 18.03 -14.86
C ASN A 215 -3.30 19.00 -13.68
#